data_AF-A0A1Y0IMI5-F1
#
_entry.id   AF-A0A1Y0IMI5-F1
#
_cell.length_a   1.000
_cell.length_b   1.000
_cell.length_c   1.000
_cell.angle_alpha   90.00
_cell.angle_beta   90.00
_cell.angle_gamma   90.00
#
_symmetry.space_group_name_H-M   'P 1'
#
loop_
_entity.id
_entity.type
_entity.pdbx_description
1 polymer ?
#
loop_
_entity_poly.entity_id
_entity_poly.type
_entity_poly.pdbx_seq_one_letter_code
_entity_poly.pdbx_strand_id
1 'polypeptide(L)'
;MYQAGDFGQVMLLFLLMMPVLLFLGYHLAKLAYGDREHAEPTDVVVMPHDLIWMNYTNDIDTIIEISRAVITLRQQPPVLYEQIKPLLQTYEAHKVAQAVGVFHVYREHAIRDYLRTVYHTKVQAQVRPQQ
;
A
#
# COMPACT_ATOMS: atom_id res chain seq x y z
N MET A 1 -51.37 -17.94 34.79
CA MET A 1 -51.47 -16.47 34.83
C MET A 1 -50.06 -15.91 34.84
N TYR A 2 -49.55 -15.44 33.69
CA TYR A 2 -48.27 -14.75 33.65
C TYR A 2 -48.51 -13.31 34.11
N GLN A 3 -47.93 -12.95 35.25
CA GLN A 3 -48.06 -11.62 35.83
C GLN A 3 -47.37 -10.60 34.92
N ALA A 4 -48.07 -9.51 34.59
CA ALA A 4 -47.58 -8.41 33.77
C ALA A 4 -46.29 -7.73 34.31
N GLY A 5 -45.87 -8.03 35.55
CA GLY A 5 -44.60 -7.59 36.13
C GLY A 5 -43.37 -8.34 35.60
N ASP A 6 -43.54 -9.57 35.13
CA ASP A 6 -42.45 -10.43 34.66
C ASP A 6 -41.91 -9.94 33.30
N PHE A 7 -42.81 -9.50 32.41
CA PHE A 7 -42.46 -8.95 31.10
C PHE A 7 -41.73 -7.60 31.19
N GLY A 8 -42.13 -6.76 32.16
CA GLY A 8 -41.46 -5.47 32.42
C GLY A 8 -40.04 -5.65 32.94
N GLN A 9 -39.81 -6.63 33.83
CA GLN A 9 -38.46 -6.97 34.29
C GLN A 9 -37.58 -7.52 33.17
N VAL A 10 -38.12 -8.37 32.29
CA VAL A 10 -37.37 -8.88 31.12
C VAL A 10 -37.01 -7.75 30.17
N MET A 11 -37.93 -6.84 29.84
CA MET A 11 -37.64 -5.66 29.01
C MET A 11 -36.58 -4.74 29.64
N LEU A 12 -36.67 -4.50 30.94
CA LEU A 12 -35.70 -3.69 31.67
C LEU A 12 -34.30 -4.32 31.62
N LEU A 13 -34.21 -5.64 31.85
CA LEU A 13 -32.95 -6.38 31.76
C LEU A 13 -32.37 -6.33 30.35
N PHE A 14 -33.23 -6.45 29.33
CA PHE A 14 -32.81 -6.37 27.93
C PHE A 14 -32.25 -4.98 27.58
N LEU A 15 -32.94 -3.91 27.98
CA LEU A 15 -32.49 -2.53 27.80
C LEU A 15 -31.14 -2.26 28.47
N LEU A 16 -30.90 -2.86 29.64
CA LEU A 16 -29.67 -2.67 30.41
C LEU A 16 -28.49 -3.47 29.84
N MET A 17 -28.76 -4.65 29.27
CA MET A 17 -27.75 -5.52 28.64
C MET A 17 -27.44 -5.13 27.20
N MET A 18 -28.35 -4.47 26.49
CA MET A 18 -28.19 -4.07 25.09
C MET A 18 -26.93 -3.19 24.83
N PRO A 19 -26.62 -2.14 25.61
CA PRO A 19 -25.41 -1.35 25.40
C PRO A 19 -24.13 -2.14 25.66
N VAL A 20 -24.15 -3.09 26.61
CA VAL A 20 -23.02 -3.99 26.87
C VAL A 20 -22.79 -4.94 25.69
N LEU A 21 -23.86 -5.52 25.15
CA LEU A 21 -23.82 -6.37 23.96
C LEU A 21 -23.35 -5.61 22.72
N LEU A 22 -23.79 -4.36 22.52
CA LEU A 22 -23.30 -3.51 21.44
C LEU A 22 -21.83 -3.14 21.62
N PHE A 23 -21.40 -2.82 22.83
CA PHE A 23 -20.00 -2.53 23.13
C PHE A 23 -19.10 -3.73 22.85
N LEU A 24 -19.52 -4.91 23.31
CA LEU A 24 -18.81 -6.17 23.07
C LEU A 24 -18.80 -6.51 21.57
N GLY A 25 -19.94 -6.37 20.89
CA GLY A 25 -20.09 -6.60 19.46
C GLY A 25 -19.22 -5.65 18.63
N TYR A 26 -19.15 -4.38 19.01
CA TYR A 26 -18.27 -3.40 18.37
C TYR A 26 -16.79 -3.76 18.56
N HIS A 27 -16.37 -4.18 19.76
CA HIS A 27 -14.98 -4.58 20.01
C HIS A 27 -14.63 -5.90 19.32
N LEU A 28 -15.54 -6.86 19.28
CA LEU A 28 -15.36 -8.11 18.54
C LEU A 28 -15.35 -7.88 17.03
N ALA A 29 -16.20 -7.00 16.51
CA ALA A 29 -16.17 -6.59 15.11
C ALA A 29 -14.87 -5.84 14.80
N LYS A 30 -14.42 -4.96 15.69
CA LYS A 30 -13.13 -4.29 15.55
C LYS A 30 -11.96 -5.28 15.62
N LEU A 31 -12.02 -6.34 16.41
CA LEU A 31 -10.99 -7.39 16.40
C LEU A 31 -11.07 -8.26 15.14
N ALA A 32 -12.27 -8.59 14.68
CA ALA A 32 -12.48 -9.43 13.50
C ALA A 32 -12.22 -8.71 12.17
N TYR A 33 -12.44 -7.39 12.11
CA TYR A 33 -12.31 -6.57 10.90
C TYR A 33 -11.20 -5.51 10.97
N GLY A 34 -10.61 -5.26 12.16
CA GLY A 34 -9.72 -4.13 12.42
C GLY A 34 -8.28 -4.26 11.91
N ASP A 35 -7.98 -5.25 11.08
CA ASP A 35 -6.68 -5.35 10.41
C ASP A 35 -6.75 -5.15 8.90
N ARG A 36 -7.92 -4.82 8.32
CA ARG A 36 -7.98 -4.53 6.88
C ARG A 36 -7.39 -3.17 6.51
N GLU A 37 -7.32 -2.23 7.44
CA GLU A 37 -6.68 -0.93 7.22
C GLU A 37 -5.17 -0.95 7.52
N HIS A 38 -4.69 -1.98 8.23
CA HIS A 38 -3.28 -2.14 8.64
C HIS A 38 -2.58 -3.33 7.98
N ALA A 39 -3.29 -4.10 7.16
CA ALA A 39 -2.67 -5.07 6.27
C ALA A 39 -1.63 -4.33 5.43
N GLU A 40 -0.35 -4.69 5.61
CA GLU A 40 0.72 -4.20 4.75
C GLU A 40 0.25 -4.35 3.31
N PRO A 41 0.21 -3.26 2.54
CA PRO A 41 -0.37 -3.33 1.21
C PRO A 41 0.53 -4.22 0.37
N THR A 42 0.12 -5.48 0.20
CA THR A 42 0.84 -6.52 -0.56
C THR A 42 1.03 -6.14 -2.02
N ASP A 43 0.24 -5.18 -2.49
CA ASP A 43 0.14 -4.76 -3.88
C ASP A 43 0.84 -3.41 -4.09
N VAL A 44 2.00 -3.19 -3.49
CA VAL A 44 2.76 -1.94 -3.62
C VAL A 44 4.09 -2.18 -4.32
N VAL A 45 4.35 -1.38 -5.35
CA VAL A 45 5.58 -1.43 -6.13
C VAL A 45 6.22 -0.04 -6.11
N VAL A 46 7.51 -0.02 -5.79
CA VAL A 46 8.33 1.19 -5.81
C VAL A 46 9.01 1.30 -7.17
N MET A 47 8.85 2.47 -7.80
CA MET A 47 9.43 2.75 -9.10
C MET A 47 10.02 4.17 -9.15
N PRO A 48 11.03 4.40 -10.00
CA PRO A 48 11.42 5.73 -10.43
C PRO A 48 10.24 6.51 -11.02
N HIS A 49 10.36 7.84 -11.09
CA HIS A 49 9.36 8.70 -11.76
C HIS A 49 9.11 8.31 -13.22
N ASP A 50 10.14 7.88 -13.96
CA ASP A 50 10.03 7.47 -15.36
C ASP A 50 9.51 6.03 -15.54
N LEU A 51 9.29 5.30 -14.45
CA LEU A 51 8.77 3.93 -14.40
C LEU A 51 9.67 2.89 -15.08
N ILE A 52 10.97 3.17 -15.26
CA ILE A 52 11.91 2.28 -15.96
C ILE A 52 13.19 2.08 -15.14
N TRP A 53 13.26 0.98 -14.38
CA TRP A 53 14.47 0.60 -13.65
C TRP A 53 15.69 0.34 -14.55
N MET A 54 15.47 -0.28 -15.72
CA MET A 54 16.53 -0.63 -16.67
C MET A 54 17.38 0.56 -17.15
N ASN A 55 16.89 1.79 -17.04
CA ASN A 55 17.66 2.99 -17.36
C ASN A 55 18.79 3.25 -16.36
N TYR A 56 18.65 2.74 -15.13
CA TYR A 56 19.55 3.02 -14.00
C TYR A 56 20.30 1.77 -13.57
N THR A 57 19.63 0.62 -13.51
CA THR A 57 20.24 -0.65 -13.12
C THR A 57 19.41 -1.86 -13.59
N ASN A 58 20.09 -2.99 -13.81
CA ASN A 58 19.46 -4.30 -14.01
C ASN A 58 19.69 -5.23 -12.81
N ASP A 59 20.42 -4.77 -11.79
CA ASP A 59 20.69 -5.55 -10.59
C ASP A 59 19.47 -5.55 -9.66
N ILE A 60 18.91 -6.73 -9.46
CA ILE A 60 17.70 -6.96 -8.67
C ILE A 60 17.96 -6.65 -7.20
N ASP A 61 19.14 -6.98 -6.68
CA ASP A 61 19.45 -6.78 -5.26
C ASP A 61 19.48 -5.29 -4.91
N THR A 62 20.10 -4.48 -5.78
CA THR A 62 20.07 -3.02 -5.69
C THR A 62 18.64 -2.47 -5.73
N ILE A 63 17.79 -2.97 -6.64
CA ILE A 63 16.39 -2.52 -6.76
C ILE A 63 15.60 -2.85 -5.48
N ILE A 64 15.79 -4.05 -4.93
CA ILE A 64 15.12 -4.50 -3.71
C ILE A 64 15.54 -3.66 -2.52
N GLU A 65 16.84 -3.37 -2.37
CA GLU A 65 17.37 -2.54 -1.29
C GLU A 65 16.73 -1.15 -1.29
N ILE A 66 16.75 -0.47 -2.45
CA ILE A 66 16.14 0.85 -2.60
C ILE A 66 14.64 0.79 -2.32
N SER A 67 13.94 -0.23 -2.86
CA SER A 67 12.50 -0.40 -2.65
C SER A 67 12.15 -0.59 -1.18
N ARG A 68 12.93 -1.39 -0.44
CA ARG A 68 12.76 -1.58 1.01
C ARG A 68 12.97 -0.28 1.77
N ALA A 69 13.99 0.50 1.42
CA ALA A 69 14.24 1.79 2.05
C ALA A 69 13.06 2.76 1.85
N VAL A 70 12.51 2.82 0.64
CA VAL A 70 11.34 3.66 0.30
C VAL A 70 10.10 3.20 1.08
N ILE A 71 9.81 1.90 1.13
CA ILE A 71 8.66 1.34 1.86
C ILE A 71 8.78 1.60 3.37
N THR A 72 9.99 1.46 3.93
CA THR A 72 10.25 1.65 5.37
C THR A 72 9.91 3.06 5.85
N LEU A 73 10.11 4.07 4.99
CA LEU A 73 9.77 5.44 5.35
C LEU A 73 8.25 5.66 5.54
N ARG A 74 7.39 4.77 5.03
CA ARG A 74 5.91 4.83 5.15
C ARG A 74 5.32 6.22 4.83
N GLN A 75 6.01 7.03 4.03
CA GLN A 75 5.59 8.39 3.69
C GLN A 75 4.65 8.40 2.50
N GLN A 76 3.82 9.44 2.40
CA GLN A 76 3.06 9.72 1.19
C GLN A 76 4.06 10.01 0.06
N PRO A 77 4.05 9.24 -1.04
CA PRO A 77 4.91 9.51 -2.19
C PRO A 77 4.66 10.93 -2.73
N PRO A 78 5.66 11.60 -3.35
CA PRO A 78 6.98 11.08 -3.71
C PRO A 78 8.02 11.05 -2.58
N VAL A 79 8.96 10.10 -2.65
CA VAL A 79 10.09 9.95 -1.75
C VAL A 79 11.39 10.36 -2.44
N LEU A 80 12.16 11.23 -1.81
CA LEU A 80 13.42 11.78 -2.33
C LEU A 80 14.63 10.95 -1.89
N TYR A 81 15.69 10.93 -2.70
CA TYR A 81 16.96 10.26 -2.36
C TYR A 81 17.49 10.64 -0.96
N GLU A 82 17.50 11.93 -0.62
CA GLU A 82 18.01 12.40 0.68
C GLU A 82 17.26 11.79 1.88
N GLN A 83 16.01 11.36 1.69
CA GLN A 83 15.21 10.73 2.74
C GLN A 83 15.56 9.24 2.94
N ILE A 84 15.89 8.53 1.86
CA ILE A 84 16.27 7.10 1.91
C ILE A 84 17.76 6.88 2.10
N LYS A 85 18.60 7.90 1.85
CA LYS A 85 20.06 7.84 2.01
C LYS A 85 20.54 7.16 3.31
N PRO A 86 20.00 7.44 4.51
CA PRO A 86 20.48 6.77 5.73
C PRO A 86 20.10 5.29 5.83
N LEU A 87 19.19 4.80 4.98
CA LEU A 87 18.68 3.43 5.00
C LEU A 87 19.38 2.52 3.99
N LEU A 88 20.13 3.10 3.05
CA LEU A 88 20.90 2.36 2.06
C LEU A 88 22.22 1.89 2.68
N GLN A 89 22.65 0.69 2.31
CA GLN A 89 23.83 0.00 2.81
C GLN A 89 24.90 -0.13 1.74
N THR A 90 24.50 -0.33 0.48
CA THR A 90 25.44 -0.59 -0.61
C THR A 90 25.75 0.67 -1.42
N TYR A 91 26.99 0.78 -1.89
CA TYR A 91 27.43 1.88 -2.74
C TYR A 91 26.63 1.94 -4.05
N GLU A 92 26.33 0.79 -4.66
CA GLU A 92 25.53 0.74 -5.89
C GLU A 92 24.10 1.23 -5.66
N ALA A 93 23.47 0.88 -4.54
CA ALA A 93 22.16 1.43 -4.19
C ALA A 93 22.20 2.94 -4.00
N HIS A 94 23.23 3.50 -3.36
CA HIS A 94 23.40 4.95 -3.26
C HIS A 94 23.53 5.62 -4.63
N LYS A 95 24.40 5.08 -5.50
CA LYS A 95 24.65 5.62 -6.83
C LYS A 95 23.40 5.61 -7.71
N VAL A 96 22.70 4.47 -7.74
CA VAL A 96 21.45 4.31 -8.50
C VAL A 96 20.37 5.22 -7.92
N ALA A 97 20.23 5.28 -6.60
CA ALA A 97 19.19 6.07 -5.98
C ALA A 97 19.37 7.58 -6.16
N GLN A 98 20.63 8.04 -6.14
CA GLN A 98 20.96 9.42 -6.46
C GLN A 98 20.68 9.75 -7.94
N ALA A 99 20.93 8.81 -8.86
CA ALA A 99 20.62 8.99 -10.28
C ALA A 99 19.12 9.05 -10.58
N VAL A 100 18.32 8.26 -9.84
CA VAL A 100 16.85 8.29 -9.93
C VAL A 100 16.28 9.57 -9.30
N GLY A 101 16.79 9.97 -8.13
CA GLY A 101 16.42 11.19 -7.41
C GLY A 101 15.06 11.13 -6.71
N VAL A 102 14.00 10.73 -7.41
CA VAL A 102 12.61 10.70 -6.91
C VAL A 102 11.97 9.33 -7.14
N PHE A 103 11.41 8.78 -6.07
CA PHE A 103 10.70 7.50 -6.05
C PHE A 103 9.23 7.70 -5.82
N HIS A 104 8.43 6.94 -6.55
CA HIS A 104 6.99 6.91 -6.38
C HIS A 104 6.56 5.51 -5.96
N VAL A 105 5.55 5.49 -5.11
CA VAL A 105 4.94 4.28 -4.58
C VAL A 105 3.60 4.13 -5.28
N TYR A 106 3.46 3.07 -6.06
CA TYR A 106 2.26 2.79 -6.83
C TYR A 106 1.63 1.48 -6.36
N ARG A 107 0.34 1.34 -6.64
CA ARG A 107 -0.31 0.03 -6.52
C ARG A 107 0.05 -0.83 -7.73
N GLU A 108 0.26 -2.13 -7.53
CA GLU A 108 0.70 -3.06 -8.58
C GLU A 108 -0.22 -3.01 -9.81
N HIS A 109 -1.54 -2.99 -9.60
CA HIS A 109 -2.51 -2.90 -10.68
C HIS A 109 -2.36 -1.61 -11.51
N ALA A 110 -2.05 -0.48 -10.87
CA ALA A 110 -1.88 0.80 -11.55
C ALA A 110 -0.63 0.81 -12.45
N ILE A 111 0.47 0.17 -12.02
CA ILE A 111 1.66 0.00 -12.85
C ILE A 111 1.41 -0.98 -14.00
N ARG A 112 0.70 -2.09 -13.74
CA ARG A 112 0.41 -3.08 -14.77
C ARG A 112 -0.35 -2.47 -15.95
N ASP A 113 -1.32 -1.60 -15.66
CA ASP A 113 -2.10 -0.89 -16.69
C ASP A 113 -1.27 0.18 -17.42
N TYR A 114 -0.40 0.90 -16.70
CA TYR A 114 0.53 1.84 -17.31
C TYR A 114 1.53 1.13 -18.24
N LEU A 115 2.16 0.04 -17.79
CA LEU A 115 3.12 -0.72 -18.59
C LEU A 115 2.47 -1.32 -19.83
N ARG A 116 1.23 -1.83 -19.73
CA ARG A 116 0.45 -2.24 -20.91
C ARG A 116 0.31 -1.08 -21.89
N THR A 117 -0.13 0.08 -21.42
CA THR A 117 -0.39 1.26 -22.25
C THR A 117 0.90 1.75 -22.94
N VAL A 118 1.99 1.89 -22.20
CA VAL A 118 3.29 2.34 -22.73
C VAL A 118 3.92 1.31 -23.66
N TYR A 119 3.85 0.01 -23.32
CA TYR A 119 4.35 -1.05 -24.20
C TYR A 119 3.61 -1.03 -25.54
N HIS A 120 2.27 -0.97 -25.51
CA HIS A 120 1.47 -0.83 -26.74
C HIS A 120 1.80 0.45 -27.52
N THR A 121 2.08 1.56 -26.83
CA THR A 121 2.40 2.84 -27.47
C THR A 121 3.80 2.82 -28.11
N LYS A 122 4.80 2.22 -27.47
CA LYS A 122 6.16 2.06 -28.05
C LYS A 122 6.18 1.08 -29.22
N VAL A 123 5.42 -0.01 -29.13
CA VAL A 123 5.26 -0.96 -30.25
C VAL A 123 4.58 -0.27 -31.44
N GLN A 124 3.56 0.56 -31.21
CA GLN A 124 2.93 1.33 -32.29
C GLN A 124 3.83 2.43 -32.86
N ALA A 125 4.68 3.06 -32.04
CA ALA A 125 5.65 4.07 -32.49
C ALA A 125 6.76 3.47 -33.36
N GLN A 126 7.17 2.21 -33.12
CA GLN A 126 8.12 1.48 -33.96
C GLN A 126 7.52 0.96 -35.27
N VAL A 127 6.18 0.84 -35.37
CA VAL A 127 5.49 0.33 -36.56
C VAL A 127 5.04 1.45 -37.51
N ARG A 128 5.28 2.73 -37.18
CA ARG A 128 5.17 3.82 -38.16
C ARG A 128 6.47 3.94 -38.95
N PRO A 129 6.54 3.52 -40.22
CA PRO A 129 7.64 3.94 -41.07
C PRO A 129 7.55 5.46 -41.21
N GLN A 130 8.69 6.13 -41.04
CA GLN A 130 8.84 7.54 -41.41
C GLN A 130 8.31 7.73 -42.83
N GLN A 131 7.22 8.48 -42.97
CA GLN A 131 6.81 9.11 -44.21
C GLN A 131 7.32 10.54 -44.22
#